data_AF-A0A539DYW0-F1
#
_entry.id   AF-A0A539DYW0-F1
#
_cell.length_a   1.000
_cell.length_b   1.000
_cell.length_c   1.000
_cell.angle_alpha   90.00
_cell.angle_beta   90.00
_cell.angle_gamma   90.00
#
_symmetry.space_group_name_H-M   'P 1'
#
loop_
_entity.id
_entity.type
_entity.pdbx_description
1 polymer ?
#
loop_
_entity_poly.entity_id
_entity_poly.type
_entity_poly.pdbx_seq_one_letter_code
_entity_poly.pdbx_strand_id
1 'polypeptide(L)' 'MYAGELSGLVTVEVEFASQQDAAAFVAPSWFGREVTGEGQWTNAALARKGLPR' A
#
# COMPACT_ATOMS: atom_id res chain seq x y z
N MET A 1 2.97 9.77 2.19
CA MET A 1 2.68 10.49 0.94
C MET A 1 3.97 10.62 0.17
N TYR A 2 3.95 10.39 -1.14
CA TYR A 2 5.14 10.49 -2.00
C TYR A 2 5.21 11.86 -2.70
N ALA A 3 6.39 12.19 -3.23
CA ALA A 3 6.67 13.43 -3.94
C ALA A 3 7.34 13.16 -5.30
N GLY A 4 7.56 14.21 -6.09
CA GLY A 4 8.16 14.10 -7.42
C GLY A 4 7.24 13.38 -8.41
N GLU A 5 7.78 12.44 -9.18
CA GLU A 5 7.03 11.62 -10.15
C GLU A 5 5.92 10.76 -9.51
N LEU A 6 5.95 10.60 -8.19
CA LEU A 6 4.93 9.88 -7.42
C LEU A 6 4.00 10.84 -6.66
N SER A 7 4.03 12.14 -6.96
CA SER A 7 3.17 13.13 -6.31
C SER A 7 1.69 12.75 -6.42
N GLY A 8 0.97 12.85 -5.30
CA GLY A 8 -0.44 12.44 -5.19
C GLY A 8 -0.64 10.97 -4.82
N LEU A 9 0.40 10.13 -4.87
CA LEU A 9 0.32 8.77 -4.33
C LEU A 9 0.34 8.81 -2.79
N VAL A 10 -0.62 8.10 -2.20
CA VAL A 10 -0.71 7.85 -0.77
C VAL A 10 -0.89 6.35 -0.56
N THR A 11 -0.01 5.76 0.23
CA THR A 11 -0.13 4.38 0.71
C THR A 11 -0.34 4.38 2.22
N VAL A 12 -1.06 3.38 2.71
CA VAL A 12 -1.22 3.09 4.13
C VAL A 12 -0.87 1.62 4.35
N GLU A 13 -0.02 1.35 5.32
CA GLU A 13 0.32 0.01 5.76
C GLU A 13 -0.15 -0.14 7.21
N VAL A 14 -0.74 -1.30 7.52
CA VAL A 14 -1.23 -1.62 8.86
C VAL A 14 -0.52 -2.89 9.32
N GLU A 15 0.10 -2.81 10.49
CA GLU A 15 0.77 -3.94 11.12
C GLU A 15 -0.16 -4.64 12.11
N PHE A 16 -0.11 -5.97 12.13
CA PHE A 16 -0.93 -6.81 13.00
C PHE A 16 -0.03 -7.74 13.81
N ALA A 17 -0.44 -8.03 15.05
CA ALA A 17 0.29 -8.96 15.93
C ALA A 17 0.19 -10.42 15.47
N SER A 18 -0.83 -10.76 14.67
CA SER A 18 -1.03 -12.10 14.14
C SER A 18 -1.71 -12.08 12.77
N GLN A 19 -1.63 -13.20 12.05
CA GLN A 19 -2.38 -13.39 10.80
C GLN A 19 -3.89 -13.41 11.02
N GLN A 20 -4.36 -13.86 12.19
CA GLN A 20 -5.78 -13.89 12.53
C GLN A 20 -6.33 -12.47 12.69
N ASP A 21 -5.56 -11.57 13.33
CA ASP A 21 -5.93 -10.16 13.45
C ASP A 21 -5.97 -9.47 12.08
N ALA A 22 -5.01 -9.76 11.20
CA ALA A 22 -4.99 -9.25 9.83
C ALA A 22 -6.21 -9.74 9.02
N ALA A 23 -6.58 -11.02 9.15
CA ALA A 23 -7.73 -11.60 8.46
C ALA A 23 -9.07 -11.06 8.98
N ALA A 24 -9.13 -10.62 10.24
CA ALA A 24 -10.32 -10.03 10.85
C ALA A 24 -10.42 -8.51 10.63
N PHE A 25 -9.39 -7.88 10.07
CA PHE A 25 -9.35 -6.44 9.88
C PHE A 25 -10.39 -5.97 8.85
N VAL A 26 -11.15 -4.93 9.21
CA VAL A 26 -12.06 -4.23 8.31
C VAL A 26 -11.48 -2.86 8.02
N ALA A 27 -11.09 -2.65 6.77
CA ALA A 27 -10.53 -1.38 6.33
C ALA A 27 -11.53 -0.23 6.54
N PRO A 28 -11.13 0.89 7.19
CA PRO A 28 -11.92 2.11 7.24
C PRO A 28 -12.30 2.63 5.85
N SER A 29 -13.41 3.35 5.73
CA SER A 29 -13.95 3.81 4.45
C SER A 29 -13.05 4.79 3.67
N TRP A 30 -12.03 5.35 4.31
CA TRP A 30 -11.06 6.24 3.65
C TRP A 30 -9.89 5.47 3.03
N PHE A 31 -9.74 4.18 3.33
CA PHE A 31 -8.78 3.34 2.63
C PHE A 31 -9.18 3.24 1.16
N GLY A 32 -8.18 3.29 0.29
CA GLY A 32 -8.36 3.05 -1.13
C GLY A 32 -8.34 1.56 -1.47
N ARG A 33 -7.87 1.25 -2.68
CA ARG A 33 -7.65 -0.12 -3.15
C ARG A 33 -6.62 -0.83 -2.26
N GLU A 34 -6.95 -2.04 -1.81
CA GLU A 34 -5.97 -2.94 -1.20
C GLU A 34 -4.98 -3.42 -2.26
N VAL A 35 -3.68 -3.33 -1.94
CA VAL A 35 -2.58 -3.73 -2.83
C VAL A 35 -1.63 -4.73 -2.16
N THR A 36 -2.06 -5.34 -1.05
CA THR A 36 -1.28 -6.32 -0.29
C THR A 36 -0.83 -7.47 -1.21
N GLY A 37 0.46 -7.79 -1.20
CA GLY A 37 1.04 -8.86 -2.02
C GLY A 37 1.32 -8.49 -3.48
N GLU A 38 0.90 -7.32 -3.96
CA GLU A 38 1.22 -6.85 -5.30
C GLU A 38 2.62 -6.22 -5.34
N GLY A 39 3.61 -7.00 -5.82
CA GLY A 39 5.02 -6.59 -5.82
C GLY A 39 5.32 -5.24 -6.50
N GLN A 40 4.48 -4.82 -7.45
CA GLN A 40 4.60 -3.54 -8.15
C GLN A 40 4.34 -2.31 -7.26
N TRP A 41 3.63 -2.48 -6.14
CA TRP A 41 3.35 -1.40 -5.17
C TRP A 41 4.35 -1.34 -4.02
N THR A 42 5.35 -2.23 -3.99
CA THR A 42 6.42 -2.15 -2.98
C THR A 42 7.25 -0.89 -3.17
N ASN A 43 7.82 -0.35 -2.08
CA ASN A 43 8.72 0.81 -2.13
C ASN A 43 9.87 0.62 -3.13
N ALA A 44 10.44 -0.58 -3.21
CA ALA A 44 11.51 -0.89 -4.15
C ALA A 44 11.05 -0.86 -5.61
N ALA A 45 9.83 -1.32 -5.91
CA ALA A 45 9.27 -1.26 -7.25
C ALA A 45 8.92 0.18 -7.63
N LEU A 46 8.25 0.93 -6.74
CA LEU A 46 7.92 2.35 -6.96
C LEU A 46 9.17 3.19 -7.22
N ALA A 47 10.24 2.99 -6.45
CA ALA A 47 11.50 3.71 -6.63
C ALA A 47 12.20 3.40 -7.97
N ARG A 48 12.04 2.19 -8.50
CA ARG A 48 12.72 1.73 -9.73
C ARG A 48 11.90 1.93 -10.99
N LYS A 49 10.58 1.82 -10.89
CA LYS A 49 9.66 1.71 -12.03
C LYS A 49 8.60 2.81 -12.06
N GLY A 50 8.46 3.59 -10.98
CA GLY A 50 7.39 4.58 -10.84
C GLY A 50 6.03 3.93 -10.56
N LEU A 51 4.96 4.64 -10.89
CA LEU A 51 3.59 4.13 -10.73
C LEU A 51 3.36 2.86 -11.55
N PRO A 52 2.72 1.83 -10.98
CA PRO A 52 2.29 0.65 -11.74
C PRO A 52 1.34 1.05 -12.88
N ARG A 53 1.48 0.38 -14.03
CA ARG A 53 0.63 0.56 -15.23
C ARG A 53 -0.46 -0.48 -15.30
#